data_AF-A0A7S1YPT7-F1
#
_entry.id   AF-A0A7S1YPT7-F1
#
_cell.length_a   1.000
_cell.length_b   1.000
_cell.length_c   1.000
_cell.angle_alpha   90.00
_cell.angle_beta   90.00
_cell.angle_gamma   90.00
#
_symmetry.space_group_name_H-M   'P 1'
#
loop_
_entity.id
_entity.type
_entity.pdbx_description
1 polymer ?
#
loop_
_entity_poly.entity_id
_entity_poly.type
_entity_poly.pdbx_seq_one_letter_code
_entity_poly.pdbx_strand_id
1 'polypeptide(L)'
;CDNNGMNNATGAGNLTISHRFRTKCRHLYYKGASSFLQWTTIIAWLFTLFTISKQIEQFNSLQWVASAVSLGMRICYPLQVVTFFATPLLCIFSEGLLRALALLFLLALNIILATASIAAIILGTLVKKKWHLMALLFLPLITSWINGRILDQPIYWRNVETEPASQEELKAIRDLVKSRTRYNMKVLDAYKVLSPSQEKHFQNYQKLLHSKDHSSEPTQLFHGTSFYSARNIVANGFKIGHGGMFGGGIYFAKTPRKSMNFCTARSGNKRVMLLCDVLMGNSRIIKTAKSDLDPKKD
;
A
#
# COMPACT_ATOMS: atom_id res chain seq x y z
N CYS A 1 -9.78 35.37 -26.90
CA CYS A 1 -10.93 35.25 -27.80
C CYS A 1 -10.45 34.35 -28.94
N ASP A 2 -10.83 33.08 -29.09
CA ASP A 2 -12.09 32.43 -28.70
C ASP A 2 -11.90 30.98 -28.25
N ASN A 3 -12.82 30.57 -27.39
CA ASN A 3 -13.09 29.19 -27.00
C ASN A 3 -14.00 28.52 -28.05
N ASN A 4 -13.73 27.23 -28.29
CA ASN A 4 -14.64 26.10 -28.60
C ASN A 4 -13.78 25.07 -29.36
N GLY A 5 -13.67 23.79 -29.03
CA GLY A 5 -14.51 22.88 -28.30
C GLY A 5 -14.26 21.51 -28.94
N MET A 6 -13.73 20.57 -28.16
CA MET A 6 -13.81 19.12 -28.36
C MET A 6 -13.18 18.42 -29.60
N ASN A 7 -12.43 17.37 -29.24
CA ASN A 7 -12.33 16.08 -29.91
C ASN A 7 -11.70 16.06 -31.30
N ASN A 8 -10.41 15.74 -31.37
CA ASN A 8 -9.93 14.75 -32.33
C ASN A 8 -8.65 14.07 -31.84
N ALA A 9 -8.79 12.79 -31.53
CA ALA A 9 -7.69 11.88 -31.29
C ALA A 9 -6.97 11.59 -32.61
N THR A 10 -6.12 12.50 -33.09
CA THR A 10 -5.23 12.29 -34.24
C THR A 10 -3.79 12.17 -33.75
N GLY A 11 -3.53 11.06 -33.06
CA GLY A 11 -2.19 10.58 -32.79
C GLY A 11 -1.95 9.28 -33.53
N ALA A 12 -1.80 9.35 -34.86
CA ALA A 12 -1.41 8.23 -35.70
C ALA A 12 0.00 7.73 -35.32
N GLY A 13 0.07 6.96 -34.23
CA GLY A 13 1.26 6.22 -33.85
C GLY A 13 1.23 4.89 -34.57
N ASN A 14 2.00 4.78 -35.65
CA ASN A 14 2.31 3.57 -36.42
C ASN A 14 2.21 2.32 -35.53
N LEU A 15 1.18 1.50 -35.75
CA LEU A 15 1.08 0.20 -35.11
C LEU A 15 1.76 -0.81 -36.03
N THR A 16 2.84 -1.37 -35.51
CA THR A 16 3.56 -2.46 -36.15
C THR A 16 2.99 -3.78 -35.62
N ILE A 17 2.37 -4.56 -36.51
CA ILE A 17 1.88 -5.90 -36.19
C ILE A 17 2.85 -6.90 -36.81
N SER A 18 3.33 -7.83 -35.99
CA SER A 18 4.30 -8.86 -36.35
C SER A 18 3.84 -10.20 -35.79
N HIS A 19 3.79 -11.21 -36.63
CA HIS A 19 2.92 -12.36 -36.44
C HIS A 19 3.52 -13.55 -35.68
N ARG A 20 4.29 -13.28 -34.61
CA ARG A 20 4.66 -14.26 -33.58
C ARG A 20 5.52 -13.56 -32.52
N PHE A 21 4.90 -13.15 -31.42
CA PHE A 21 5.60 -12.42 -30.36
C PHE A 21 6.04 -13.38 -29.25
N ARG A 22 7.30 -13.29 -28.84
CA ARG A 22 7.77 -13.71 -27.51
C ARG A 22 8.52 -12.55 -26.88
N THR A 23 8.28 -12.33 -25.60
CA THR A 23 8.70 -11.11 -24.91
C THR A 23 9.39 -11.41 -23.60
N LYS A 24 10.48 -10.68 -23.33
CA LYS A 24 11.09 -10.58 -21.99
C LYS A 24 10.67 -9.24 -21.41
N CYS A 25 10.18 -9.18 -20.17
CA CYS A 25 9.73 -7.93 -19.57
C CYS A 25 10.62 -7.45 -18.42
N ARG A 26 10.75 -6.12 -18.34
CA ARG A 26 11.28 -5.34 -17.23
C ARG A 26 10.17 -4.40 -16.76
N HIS A 27 10.10 -4.10 -15.47
CA HIS A 27 9.05 -3.25 -14.90
C HIS A 27 9.49 -1.81 -14.75
N LEU A 28 8.53 -0.90 -14.98
CA LEU A 28 8.65 0.52 -14.75
C LEU A 28 7.54 0.99 -13.81
N TYR A 29 7.91 1.62 -12.70
CA TYR A 29 6.99 2.34 -11.83
C TYR A 29 7.03 3.82 -12.18
N TYR A 30 5.87 4.46 -12.33
CA TYR A 30 5.83 5.92 -12.51
C TYR A 30 4.73 6.60 -11.69
N LYS A 31 4.95 7.87 -11.35
CA LYS A 31 3.99 8.74 -10.67
C LYS A 31 3.23 9.56 -11.72
N GLY A 32 1.90 9.43 -11.76
CA GLY A 32 1.04 10.37 -12.49
C GLY A 32 1.03 11.75 -11.81
N ALA A 33 0.88 12.82 -12.58
CA ALA A 33 0.79 14.20 -12.07
C ALA A 33 -0.23 14.27 -10.92
N SER A 34 0.19 14.82 -9.79
CA SER A 34 -0.60 14.87 -8.56
C SER A 34 -1.72 15.89 -8.69
N SER A 35 -2.96 15.45 -8.50
CA SER A 35 -4.04 16.33 -8.10
C SER A 35 -3.76 16.89 -6.70
N PHE A 36 -4.15 18.14 -6.52
CA PHE A 36 -4.07 19.04 -5.35
C PHE A 36 -4.57 18.46 -4.00
N LEU A 37 -5.02 17.20 -3.98
CA LEU A 37 -5.64 16.51 -2.85
C LEU A 37 -4.64 15.94 -1.81
N GLN A 38 -3.32 16.01 -2.05
CA GLN A 38 -2.31 15.53 -1.10
C GLN A 38 -2.02 16.55 0.02
N TRP A 39 -2.22 17.84 -0.20
CA TRP A 39 -1.95 18.85 0.83
C TRP A 39 -3.03 18.89 1.92
N THR A 40 -4.29 18.66 1.55
CA THR A 40 -5.40 18.60 2.53
C THR A 40 -5.28 17.39 3.45
N THR A 41 -4.80 16.25 2.94
CA THR A 41 -4.51 15.08 3.76
C THR A 41 -3.34 15.33 4.70
N ILE A 42 -2.23 15.93 4.24
CA ILE A 42 -1.10 16.27 5.11
C ILE A 42 -1.51 17.27 6.21
N ILE A 43 -2.31 18.29 5.89
CA ILE A 43 -2.82 19.25 6.88
C ILE A 43 -3.76 18.56 7.88
N ALA A 44 -4.64 17.67 7.42
CA ALA A 44 -5.48 16.87 8.32
C ALA A 44 -4.66 15.93 9.21
N TRP A 45 -3.58 15.33 8.69
CA TRP A 45 -2.63 14.52 9.45
C TRP A 45 -1.87 15.33 10.49
N LEU A 46 -1.41 16.54 10.15
CA LEU A 46 -0.74 17.44 11.09
C LEU A 46 -1.69 17.96 12.17
N PHE A 47 -2.95 18.26 11.82
CA PHE A 47 -3.97 18.66 12.78
C PHE A 47 -4.32 17.50 13.72
N THR A 48 -4.45 16.28 13.18
CA THR A 48 -4.70 15.05 13.96
C THR A 48 -3.52 14.72 14.86
N LEU A 49 -2.27 14.87 14.37
CA LEU A 49 -1.07 14.67 15.18
C LEU A 49 -0.93 15.75 16.26
N PHE A 50 -1.37 16.98 16.02
CA PHE A 50 -1.40 18.06 17.01
C PHE A 50 -2.49 17.83 18.08
N THR A 51 -3.69 17.36 17.71
CA THR A 51 -4.70 16.93 18.69
C THR A 51 -4.25 15.69 19.47
N ILE A 52 -3.57 14.75 18.81
CA ILE A 52 -2.96 13.59 19.47
C ILE A 52 -1.84 14.04 20.40
N SER A 53 -0.97 15.00 20.04
CA SER A 53 0.10 15.47 20.93
C SER A 53 -0.46 16.22 22.13
N LYS A 54 -1.50 17.05 21.94
CA LYS A 54 -2.24 17.69 23.05
C LYS A 54 -2.94 16.66 23.95
N GLN A 55 -3.50 15.59 23.38
CA GLN A 55 -4.04 14.48 24.17
C GLN A 55 -2.93 13.68 24.87
N ILE A 56 -1.80 13.44 24.23
CA ILE A 56 -0.64 12.75 24.82
C ILE A 56 -0.02 13.58 25.96
N GLU A 57 0.05 14.91 25.85
CA GLU A 57 0.40 15.81 26.97
C GLU A 57 -0.57 15.66 28.14
N GLN A 58 -1.89 15.55 27.87
CA GLN A 58 -2.87 15.16 28.88
C GLN A 58 -2.68 13.71 29.40
N PHE A 59 -2.11 12.79 28.61
CA PHE A 59 -1.94 11.37 28.99
C PHE A 59 -0.64 11.08 29.75
N ASN A 60 0.44 11.85 29.56
CA ASN A 60 1.57 11.86 30.49
C ASN A 60 1.10 12.32 31.88
N SER A 61 0.06 13.17 31.92
CA SER A 61 -0.70 13.45 33.14
C SER A 61 -1.79 12.39 33.48
N LEU A 62 -1.66 11.14 33.03
CA LEU A 62 -2.51 10.00 33.47
C LEU A 62 -1.68 8.74 33.77
N GLN A 63 -0.38 8.74 33.46
CA GLN A 63 0.52 7.68 33.91
C GLN A 63 0.65 7.67 35.44
N TRP A 64 0.57 8.85 36.06
CA TRP A 64 0.40 8.95 37.51
C TRP A 64 -0.92 8.35 37.99
N VAL A 65 -2.00 8.33 37.18
CA VAL A 65 -3.29 7.72 37.58
C VAL A 65 -3.16 6.21 37.64
N ALA A 66 -2.50 5.56 36.69
CA ALA A 66 -2.25 4.12 36.76
C ALA A 66 -1.34 3.76 37.94
N SER A 67 -0.28 4.54 38.17
CA SER A 67 0.60 4.39 39.33
C SER A 67 -0.11 4.70 40.66
N ALA A 68 -0.98 5.70 40.72
CA ALA A 68 -1.77 6.08 41.89
C ALA A 68 -2.89 5.09 42.19
N VAL A 69 -3.51 4.49 41.16
CA VAL A 69 -4.45 3.38 41.31
C VAL A 69 -3.73 2.14 41.85
N SER A 70 -2.55 1.80 41.32
CA SER A 70 -1.76 0.67 41.84
C SER A 70 -1.28 0.92 43.27
N LEU A 71 -0.79 2.12 43.58
CA LEU A 71 -0.37 2.53 44.92
C LEU A 71 -1.55 2.57 45.89
N GLY A 72 -2.69 3.11 45.46
CA GLY A 72 -3.94 3.13 46.22
C GLY A 72 -4.42 1.73 46.56
N MET A 73 -4.40 0.79 45.61
CA MET A 73 -4.74 -0.61 45.89
C MET A 73 -3.74 -1.28 46.83
N ARG A 74 -2.44 -0.95 46.75
CA ARG A 74 -1.39 -1.46 47.65
C ARG A 74 -1.46 -0.89 49.07
N ILE A 75 -2.07 0.28 49.27
CA ILE A 75 -2.23 0.93 50.58
C ILE A 75 -3.60 0.60 51.18
N CYS A 76 -4.68 0.75 50.41
CA CYS A 76 -6.05 0.53 50.89
C CYS A 76 -6.32 -0.91 51.30
N TYR A 77 -5.76 -1.89 50.57
CA TYR A 77 -6.03 -3.30 50.84
C TYR A 77 -5.40 -3.79 52.16
N PRO A 78 -4.11 -3.51 52.47
CA PRO A 78 -3.56 -3.79 53.80
C PRO A 78 -4.25 -3.02 54.93
N LEU A 79 -4.64 -1.76 54.70
CA LEU A 79 -5.37 -0.98 55.70
C LEU A 79 -6.75 -1.57 56.02
N GLN A 80 -7.49 -2.05 55.00
CA GLN A 80 -8.75 -2.77 55.18
C GLN A 80 -8.58 -4.07 55.97
N VAL A 81 -7.47 -4.78 55.74
CA VAL A 81 -7.14 -6.00 56.50
C VAL A 81 -6.84 -5.65 57.96
N VAL A 82 -6.03 -4.61 58.21
CA VAL A 82 -5.70 -4.14 59.57
C VAL A 82 -6.94 -3.68 60.32
N THR A 83 -7.83 -2.89 59.70
CA THR A 83 -9.09 -2.45 60.34
C THR A 83 -10.04 -3.62 60.61
N PHE A 84 -10.14 -4.58 59.69
CA PHE A 84 -10.96 -5.79 59.86
C PHE A 84 -10.50 -6.62 61.08
N PHE A 85 -9.19 -6.80 61.27
CA PHE A 85 -8.63 -7.54 62.40
C PHE A 85 -8.53 -6.71 63.71
N ALA A 86 -8.42 -5.39 63.63
CA ALA A 86 -8.40 -4.51 64.81
C ALA A 86 -9.79 -4.35 65.47
N THR A 87 -10.87 -4.50 64.70
CA THR A 87 -12.25 -4.37 65.17
C THR A 87 -12.58 -5.33 66.34
N PRO A 88 -12.29 -6.64 66.28
CA PRO A 88 -12.52 -7.55 67.41
C PRO A 88 -11.57 -7.31 68.61
N LEU A 89 -10.36 -6.79 68.39
CA LEU A 89 -9.42 -6.48 69.48
C LEU A 89 -9.88 -5.25 70.30
N LEU A 90 -10.38 -4.21 69.64
CA LEU A 90 -10.98 -3.04 70.30
C LEU A 90 -12.22 -3.40 71.14
N CYS A 91 -12.92 -4.46 70.74
CA CYS A 91 -14.05 -5.02 71.46
C CYS A 91 -13.68 -5.73 72.79
N ILE A 92 -12.40 -6.05 73.01
CA ILE A 92 -11.92 -6.74 74.22
C ILE A 92 -11.43 -5.74 75.29
N PHE A 93 -10.94 -4.56 74.90
CA PHE A 93 -10.20 -3.65 75.79
C PHE A 93 -10.90 -2.32 76.12
N SER A 94 -12.14 -2.10 75.66
CA SER A 94 -12.85 -0.83 75.90
C SER A 94 -14.33 -1.02 76.26
N GLU A 95 -14.80 -0.29 77.27
CA GLU A 95 -16.19 -0.23 77.72
C GLU A 95 -16.73 1.20 77.50
N GLY A 96 -18.00 1.32 77.09
CA GLY A 96 -18.70 2.61 76.98
C GLY A 96 -18.47 3.43 75.69
N LEU A 97 -18.65 4.76 75.79
CA LEU A 97 -18.75 5.70 74.66
C LEU A 97 -17.54 5.73 73.72
N LEU A 98 -16.33 5.53 74.26
CA LEU A 98 -15.09 5.53 73.47
C LEU A 98 -15.06 4.39 72.43
N ARG A 99 -15.61 3.21 72.79
CA ARG A 99 -15.71 2.05 71.91
C ARG A 99 -16.68 2.30 70.76
N ALA A 100 -17.82 2.93 71.05
CA ALA A 100 -18.80 3.27 70.03
C ALA A 100 -18.24 4.27 69.01
N LEU A 101 -17.51 5.29 69.47
CA LEU A 101 -16.84 6.26 68.60
C LEU A 101 -15.71 5.62 67.77
N ALA A 102 -14.92 4.71 68.35
CA ALA A 102 -13.87 3.99 67.63
C ALA A 102 -14.44 3.06 66.54
N LEU A 103 -15.54 2.35 66.82
CA LEU A 103 -16.21 1.49 65.84
C LEU A 103 -16.86 2.30 64.71
N LEU A 104 -17.48 3.45 65.01
CA LEU A 104 -18.02 4.36 64.00
C LEU A 104 -16.92 4.93 63.11
N PHE A 105 -15.77 5.29 63.68
CA PHE A 105 -14.61 5.75 62.93
C PHE A 105 -14.06 4.67 61.99
N LEU A 106 -13.91 3.43 62.49
CA LEU A 106 -13.43 2.30 61.68
C LEU A 106 -14.42 1.94 60.55
N LEU A 107 -15.72 2.01 60.82
CA LEU A 107 -16.76 1.80 59.80
C LEU A 107 -16.69 2.87 58.71
N ALA A 108 -16.59 4.14 59.10
CA ALA A 108 -16.45 5.24 58.16
C ALA A 108 -15.17 5.11 57.30
N LEU A 109 -14.04 4.74 57.93
CA LEU A 109 -12.79 4.52 57.23
C LEU A 109 -12.89 3.36 56.22
N ASN A 110 -13.54 2.26 56.59
CA ASN A 110 -13.75 1.12 55.69
C ASN A 110 -14.62 1.47 54.48
N ILE A 111 -15.68 2.26 54.68
CA ILE A 111 -16.55 2.74 53.59
C ILE A 111 -15.76 3.63 52.62
N ILE A 112 -14.94 4.55 53.14
CA ILE A 112 -14.10 5.43 52.33
C ILE A 112 -13.07 4.62 51.51
N LEU A 113 -12.41 3.63 52.13
CA LEU A 113 -11.42 2.79 51.45
C LEU A 113 -12.07 1.89 50.37
N ALA A 114 -13.27 1.37 50.63
CA ALA A 114 -14.00 0.54 49.67
C ALA A 114 -14.47 1.35 48.44
N THR A 115 -15.01 2.55 48.67
CA THR A 115 -15.46 3.43 47.59
C THR A 115 -14.30 3.90 46.70
N ALA A 116 -13.15 4.23 47.29
CA ALA A 116 -11.93 4.57 46.53
C ALA A 116 -11.43 3.41 45.64
N SER A 117 -11.51 2.17 46.14
CA SER A 117 -11.07 0.98 45.40
C SER A 117 -11.98 0.68 44.19
N ILE A 118 -13.30 0.82 44.34
CA ILE A 118 -14.27 0.64 43.25
C ILE A 118 -14.06 1.71 42.16
N ALA A 119 -13.89 2.97 42.55
CA ALA A 119 -13.64 4.07 41.60
C ALA A 119 -12.37 3.82 40.77
N ALA A 120 -11.30 3.32 41.39
CA ALA A 120 -10.04 2.97 40.74
C ALA A 120 -10.19 1.86 39.68
N ILE A 121 -10.98 0.82 39.98
CA ILE A 121 -11.27 -0.29 39.04
C ILE A 121 -12.10 0.20 37.84
N ILE A 122 -13.13 1.02 38.09
CA ILE A 122 -13.96 1.59 37.03
C ILE A 122 -13.11 2.47 36.11
N LEU A 123 -12.25 3.33 36.66
CA LEU A 123 -11.36 4.19 35.87
C LEU A 123 -10.39 3.36 35.01
N GLY A 124 -9.80 2.29 35.56
CA GLY A 124 -8.90 1.39 34.83
C GLY A 124 -9.57 0.65 33.67
N THR A 125 -10.82 0.22 33.84
CA THR A 125 -11.59 -0.46 32.78
C THR A 125 -12.02 0.49 31.66
N LEU A 126 -12.40 1.73 32.00
CA LEU A 126 -12.73 2.78 31.03
C LEU A 126 -11.53 3.18 30.17
N VAL A 127 -10.34 3.30 30.76
CA VAL A 127 -9.10 3.60 30.04
C VAL A 127 -8.75 2.48 29.07
N LYS A 128 -8.76 1.20 29.50
CA LYS A 128 -8.49 0.05 28.61
C LYS A 128 -9.46 -0.04 27.43
N LYS A 129 -10.75 0.19 27.67
CA LYS A 129 -11.78 0.17 26.61
C LYS A 129 -11.53 1.24 25.54
N LYS A 130 -11.04 2.43 25.93
CA LYS A 130 -10.68 3.51 25.01
C LYS A 130 -9.47 3.18 24.13
N TRP A 131 -8.43 2.53 24.69
CA TRP A 131 -7.26 2.07 23.93
C TRP A 131 -7.61 0.99 22.90
N HIS A 132 -8.47 0.02 23.25
CA HIS A 132 -8.97 -0.97 22.30
C HIS A 132 -9.76 -0.34 21.17
N LEU A 133 -10.65 0.62 21.49
CA LEU A 133 -11.43 1.34 20.47
C LEU A 133 -10.54 2.17 19.54
N MET A 134 -9.53 2.85 20.07
CA MET A 134 -8.54 3.56 19.27
C MET A 134 -7.74 2.61 18.38
N ALA A 135 -7.23 1.49 18.92
CA ALA A 135 -6.50 0.50 18.14
C ALA A 135 -7.33 -0.06 16.97
N LEU A 136 -8.62 -0.33 17.18
CA LEU A 136 -9.55 -0.77 16.13
C LEU A 136 -9.80 0.30 15.07
N LEU A 137 -9.77 1.59 15.43
CA LEU A 137 -9.92 2.70 14.48
C LEU A 137 -8.63 2.96 13.68
N PHE A 138 -7.45 2.73 14.26
CA PHE A 138 -6.17 2.90 13.58
C PHE A 138 -5.76 1.68 12.76
N LEU A 139 -6.23 0.48 13.07
CA LEU A 139 -5.88 -0.75 12.35
C LEU A 139 -6.23 -0.69 10.84
N PRO A 140 -7.40 -0.19 10.39
CA PRO A 140 -7.70 0.03 8.97
C PRO A 140 -6.76 1.03 8.29
N LEU A 141 -6.33 2.07 9.01
CA LEU A 141 -5.41 3.08 8.48
C LEU A 141 -3.98 2.53 8.33
N ILE A 142 -3.51 1.79 9.35
CA ILE A 142 -2.21 1.12 9.33
C ILE A 142 -2.18 0.04 8.25
N THR A 143 -3.22 -0.79 8.14
CA THR A 143 -3.32 -1.81 7.09
C THR A 143 -3.38 -1.18 5.70
N SER A 144 -4.14 -0.11 5.49
CA SER A 144 -4.15 0.64 4.22
C SER A 144 -2.78 1.22 3.87
N TRP A 145 -2.09 1.80 4.86
CA TRP A 145 -0.75 2.37 4.70
C TRP A 145 0.32 1.32 4.37
N ILE A 146 0.33 0.19 5.10
CA ILE A 146 1.22 -0.96 4.84
C ILE A 146 0.93 -1.53 3.45
N ASN A 147 -0.35 -1.74 3.13
CA ASN A 147 -0.77 -2.32 1.85
C ASN A 147 -0.36 -1.43 0.66
N GLY A 148 -0.44 -0.10 0.76
CA GLY A 148 -0.13 0.83 -0.34
C GLY A 148 1.35 1.20 -0.52
N ARG A 149 2.21 0.84 0.45
CA ARG A 149 3.65 1.12 0.41
C ARG A 149 4.48 -0.13 0.19
N ILE A 150 4.16 -1.20 0.92
CA ILE A 150 5.00 -2.41 0.98
C ILE A 150 4.49 -3.44 -0.04
N LEU A 151 3.22 -3.85 0.04
CA LEU A 151 2.69 -4.93 -0.81
C LEU A 151 2.53 -4.57 -2.31
N ASP A 152 2.73 -3.30 -2.67
CA ASP A 152 2.65 -2.83 -4.06
C ASP A 152 3.93 -3.02 -4.88
N GLN A 153 5.05 -3.33 -4.22
CA GLN A 153 6.32 -3.56 -4.90
C GLN A 153 6.33 -4.96 -5.55
N PRO A 154 6.94 -5.14 -6.74
CA PRO A 154 6.95 -6.43 -7.44
C PRO A 154 7.65 -7.53 -6.66
N ILE A 155 8.58 -7.15 -5.78
CA ILE A 155 9.32 -8.08 -4.93
C ILE A 155 8.39 -8.92 -4.03
N TYR A 156 7.18 -8.44 -3.74
CA TYR A 156 6.18 -9.14 -2.94
C TYR A 156 5.06 -9.79 -3.77
N TRP A 157 5.15 -9.78 -5.10
CA TRP A 157 4.16 -10.43 -5.93
C TRP A 157 4.31 -11.95 -5.83
N ARG A 158 3.27 -12.63 -5.34
CA ARG A 158 3.27 -14.11 -5.29
C ARG A 158 3.59 -14.71 -6.65
N ASN A 159 4.40 -15.77 -6.65
CA ASN A 159 4.79 -16.56 -7.83
C ASN A 159 5.51 -15.75 -8.90
N VAL A 160 6.22 -14.69 -8.49
CA VAL A 160 7.03 -13.85 -9.36
C VAL A 160 8.40 -13.67 -8.71
N GLU A 161 9.46 -13.93 -9.47
CA GLU A 161 10.81 -13.56 -9.09
C GLU A 161 11.16 -12.23 -9.76
N THR A 162 11.45 -11.21 -8.94
CA THR A 162 11.94 -9.92 -9.42
C THR A 162 13.12 -9.44 -8.59
N GLU A 163 14.02 -8.69 -9.24
CA GLU A 163 15.10 -7.97 -8.58
C GLU A 163 14.97 -6.46 -8.87
N PRO A 164 15.25 -5.58 -7.90
CA PRO A 164 15.37 -4.15 -8.18
C PRO A 164 16.43 -3.90 -9.26
N ALA A 165 16.13 -3.01 -10.19
CA ALA A 165 17.12 -2.59 -11.19
C ALA A 165 18.30 -1.86 -10.52
N SER A 166 19.51 -2.04 -11.06
CA SER A 166 20.68 -1.28 -10.59
C SER A 166 20.48 0.23 -10.80
N GLN A 167 21.32 1.06 -10.18
CA GLN A 167 21.22 2.52 -10.38
C GLN A 167 21.49 2.92 -11.84
N GLU A 168 22.40 2.22 -12.51
CA GLU A 168 22.75 2.39 -13.91
C GLU A 168 21.58 1.98 -14.82
N GLU A 169 20.97 0.82 -14.58
CA GLU A 169 19.81 0.35 -15.32
C GLU A 169 18.61 1.29 -15.15
N LEU A 170 18.36 1.73 -13.91
CA LEU A 170 17.28 2.66 -13.59
C LEU A 170 17.49 4.04 -14.24
N LYS A 171 18.74 4.51 -14.31
CA LYS A 171 19.11 5.72 -15.05
C LYS A 171 18.87 5.54 -16.54
N ALA A 172 19.36 4.46 -17.14
CA ALA A 172 19.17 4.17 -18.57
C ALA A 172 17.67 4.10 -18.94
N ILE A 173 16.86 3.48 -18.08
CA ILE A 173 15.41 3.44 -18.18
C ILE A 173 14.78 4.84 -18.13
N ARG A 174 15.21 5.69 -17.20
CA ARG A 174 14.71 7.07 -17.07
C ARG A 174 15.02 7.87 -18.34
N ASP A 175 16.22 7.72 -18.88
CA ASP A 175 16.65 8.40 -20.10
C ASP A 175 15.92 7.85 -21.34
N LEU A 176 15.65 6.54 -21.40
CA LEU A 176 14.81 5.93 -22.42
C LEU A 176 13.38 6.48 -22.39
N VAL A 177 12.78 6.62 -21.20
CA VAL A 177 11.44 7.19 -21.06
C VAL A 177 11.45 8.66 -21.49
N LYS A 178 12.40 9.46 -21.00
CA LYS A 178 12.53 10.88 -21.36
C LYS A 178 12.72 11.10 -22.86
N SER A 179 13.56 10.29 -23.52
CA SER A 179 13.80 10.43 -24.97
C SER A 179 12.56 10.06 -25.82
N ARG A 180 11.63 9.26 -25.29
CA ARG A 180 10.46 8.75 -26.02
C ARG A 180 9.14 9.46 -25.67
N THR A 181 9.16 10.46 -24.81
CA THR A 181 7.99 11.29 -24.54
C THR A 181 8.37 12.73 -24.22
N ARG A 182 7.60 13.69 -24.75
CA ARG A 182 7.72 15.12 -24.39
C ARG A 182 7.07 15.45 -23.04
N TYR A 183 6.37 14.48 -22.44
CA TYR A 183 5.63 14.67 -21.21
C TYR A 183 6.48 14.30 -20.02
N ASN A 184 6.33 15.05 -18.93
CA ASN A 184 7.04 14.82 -17.69
C ASN A 184 6.53 13.55 -16.98
N MET A 185 7.09 12.40 -17.35
CA MET A 185 6.84 11.11 -16.71
C MET A 185 7.97 10.81 -15.72
N LYS A 186 7.64 10.76 -14.42
CA LYS A 186 8.62 10.42 -13.38
C LYS A 186 8.64 8.92 -13.13
N VAL A 187 9.68 8.24 -13.61
CA VAL A 187 9.98 6.85 -13.23
C VAL A 187 10.48 6.83 -11.79
N LEU A 188 9.73 6.18 -10.91
CA LEU A 188 10.05 6.03 -9.49
C LEU A 188 11.14 4.97 -9.34
N ASP A 189 10.81 3.73 -9.69
CA ASP A 189 11.64 2.54 -9.55
C ASP A 189 11.48 1.63 -10.78
N ALA A 190 12.39 0.69 -10.92
CA ALA A 190 12.32 -0.36 -11.93
C ALA A 190 12.72 -1.70 -11.33
N TYR A 191 12.13 -2.78 -11.83
CA TYR A 191 12.39 -4.12 -11.35
C TYR A 191 12.55 -5.05 -12.55
N LYS A 192 13.63 -5.81 -12.57
CA LYS A 192 13.86 -6.81 -13.60
C LYS A 192 13.07 -8.07 -13.24
N VAL A 193 12.43 -8.66 -14.24
CA VAL A 193 11.72 -9.94 -14.08
C VAL A 193 12.68 -11.06 -14.33
N LEU A 194 12.73 -11.99 -13.38
CA LEU A 194 13.50 -13.22 -13.50
C LEU A 194 12.52 -14.33 -13.87
N SER A 195 12.62 -14.81 -15.11
CA SER A 195 11.80 -15.92 -15.58
C SER A 195 12.62 -16.79 -16.54
N PRO A 196 13.34 -17.80 -16.02
CA PRO A 196 14.22 -18.65 -16.84
C PRO A 196 13.48 -19.35 -17.99
N SER A 197 12.22 -19.74 -17.78
CA SER A 197 11.39 -20.38 -18.80
C SER A 197 11.06 -19.42 -19.95
N GLN A 198 10.63 -18.19 -19.63
CA GLN A 198 10.34 -17.15 -20.62
C GLN A 198 11.62 -16.72 -21.36
N GLU A 199 12.74 -16.60 -20.66
CA GLU A 199 14.04 -16.27 -21.25
C GLU A 199 14.48 -17.33 -22.27
N LYS A 200 14.45 -18.61 -21.89
CA LYS A 200 14.79 -19.71 -22.79
C LYS A 200 13.88 -19.72 -24.02
N HIS A 201 12.59 -19.48 -23.81
CA HIS A 201 11.61 -19.36 -24.88
C HIS A 201 11.87 -18.18 -25.82
N PHE A 202 12.29 -17.04 -25.29
CA PHE A 202 12.67 -15.87 -26.05
C PHE A 202 13.91 -16.14 -26.91
N GLN A 203 14.99 -16.65 -26.30
CA GLN A 203 16.25 -16.97 -26.97
C GLN A 203 16.07 -18.02 -28.08
N ASN A 204 15.28 -19.08 -27.83
CA ASN A 204 14.98 -20.08 -28.86
C ASN A 204 14.26 -19.46 -30.06
N TYR A 205 13.31 -18.54 -29.81
CA TYR A 205 12.59 -17.88 -30.88
C TYR A 205 13.45 -16.87 -31.63
N GLN A 206 14.35 -16.18 -30.93
CA GLN A 206 15.35 -15.30 -31.54
C GLN A 206 16.24 -16.07 -32.52
N LYS A 207 16.76 -17.24 -32.11
CA LYS A 207 17.56 -18.13 -32.98
C LYS A 207 16.76 -18.59 -34.20
N LEU A 208 15.48 -18.89 -34.03
CA LEU A 208 14.59 -19.29 -35.13
C LEU A 208 14.35 -18.16 -36.14
N LEU A 209 14.22 -16.91 -35.68
CA LEU A 209 14.10 -15.76 -36.58
C LEU A 209 15.40 -15.54 -37.35
N HIS A 210 16.53 -15.62 -36.65
CA HIS A 210 17.85 -15.49 -37.26
C HIS A 210 18.09 -16.57 -38.34
N SER A 211 17.73 -17.83 -38.07
CA SER A 211 17.86 -18.93 -39.04
C SER A 211 16.94 -18.78 -40.26
N LYS A 212 15.94 -17.90 -40.21
CA LYS A 212 14.98 -17.63 -41.29
C LYS A 212 15.26 -16.32 -42.01
N ASP A 213 16.41 -15.70 -41.75
CA ASP A 213 16.77 -14.38 -42.28
C ASP A 213 15.68 -13.33 -42.00
N HIS A 214 15.11 -13.38 -40.80
CA HIS A 214 14.16 -12.38 -40.30
C HIS A 214 14.82 -11.56 -39.20
N SER A 215 14.34 -10.33 -39.01
CA SER A 215 14.79 -9.46 -37.93
C SER A 215 14.67 -10.17 -36.57
N SER A 216 15.82 -10.53 -36.01
CA SER A 216 15.97 -11.16 -34.70
C SER A 216 16.35 -10.16 -33.60
N GLU A 217 16.42 -8.87 -33.93
CA GLU A 217 16.82 -7.84 -32.99
C GLU A 217 15.67 -7.45 -32.05
N PRO A 218 15.86 -7.58 -30.72
CA PRO A 218 14.84 -7.18 -29.76
C PRO A 218 14.59 -5.67 -29.81
N THR A 219 13.33 -5.29 -29.93
CA THR A 219 12.92 -3.89 -29.79
C THR A 219 12.30 -3.66 -28.42
N GLN A 220 12.83 -2.70 -27.67
CA GLN A 220 12.23 -2.27 -26.41
C GLN A 220 10.93 -1.51 -26.64
N LEU A 221 9.82 -2.01 -26.12
CA LEU A 221 8.49 -1.42 -26.25
C LEU A 221 7.74 -1.41 -24.91
N PHE A 222 6.83 -0.45 -24.77
CA PHE A 222 6.03 -0.27 -23.56
C PHE A 222 4.66 -0.95 -23.70
N HIS A 223 4.26 -1.71 -22.68
CA HIS A 223 2.91 -2.26 -22.53
C HIS A 223 2.25 -1.70 -21.27
N GLY A 224 1.09 -1.07 -21.47
CA GLY A 224 0.27 -0.53 -20.39
C GLY A 224 -0.92 -1.43 -20.12
N THR A 225 -1.20 -1.69 -18.85
CA THR A 225 -2.30 -2.54 -18.41
C THR A 225 -2.61 -2.29 -16.94
N SER A 226 -3.67 -2.90 -16.41
CA SER A 226 -4.00 -2.78 -14.98
C SER A 226 -2.90 -3.35 -14.09
N PHE A 227 -2.79 -2.86 -12.86
CA PHE A 227 -1.85 -3.42 -11.87
C PHE A 227 -1.97 -4.95 -11.74
N TYR A 228 -3.19 -5.47 -11.62
CA TYR A 228 -3.44 -6.91 -11.48
C TYR A 228 -3.09 -7.68 -12.75
N SER A 229 -3.39 -7.11 -13.92
CA SER A 229 -3.01 -7.69 -15.22
C SER A 229 -1.50 -7.72 -15.41
N ALA A 230 -0.78 -6.66 -15.02
CA ALA A 230 0.68 -6.63 -15.06
C ALA A 230 1.27 -7.74 -14.20
N ARG A 231 0.79 -7.88 -12.96
CA ARG A 231 1.17 -8.99 -12.07
C ARG A 231 0.92 -10.36 -12.70
N ASN A 232 -0.25 -10.55 -13.31
CA ASN A 232 -0.59 -11.81 -13.96
C ASN A 232 0.28 -12.10 -15.19
N ILE A 233 0.59 -11.09 -16.02
CA ILE A 233 1.46 -11.22 -17.18
C ILE A 233 2.87 -11.62 -16.75
N VAL A 234 3.33 -11.12 -15.62
CA VAL A 234 4.68 -11.38 -15.14
C VAL A 234 4.80 -12.78 -14.58
N ALA A 235 3.79 -13.23 -13.82
CA ALA A 235 3.73 -14.60 -13.31
C ALA A 235 3.57 -15.64 -14.43
N ASN A 236 2.67 -15.36 -15.40
CA ASN A 236 2.17 -16.39 -16.31
C ASN A 236 2.50 -16.14 -17.79
N GLY A 237 3.17 -15.04 -18.12
CA GLY A 237 3.35 -14.58 -19.49
C GLY A 237 2.13 -13.87 -20.07
N PHE A 238 2.28 -13.30 -21.26
CA PHE A 238 1.17 -12.67 -21.97
C PHE A 238 0.17 -13.69 -22.50
N LYS A 239 -1.10 -13.30 -22.49
CA LYS A 239 -2.19 -14.01 -23.15
C LYS A 239 -2.71 -13.16 -24.31
N ILE A 240 -3.03 -13.79 -25.43
CA ILE A 240 -3.57 -13.11 -26.61
C ILE A 240 -4.98 -12.58 -26.26
N GLY A 241 -5.19 -11.28 -26.46
CA GLY A 241 -6.51 -10.68 -26.32
C GLY A 241 -7.39 -10.94 -27.55
N HIS A 242 -8.71 -10.81 -27.39
CA HIS A 242 -9.69 -11.13 -28.43
C HIS A 242 -10.14 -9.94 -29.29
N GLY A 243 -9.61 -8.75 -29.07
CA GLY A 243 -10.05 -7.58 -29.81
C GLY A 243 -9.08 -6.42 -29.79
N GLY A 244 -9.50 -5.34 -30.44
CA GLY A 244 -8.75 -4.11 -30.60
C GLY A 244 -8.85 -3.59 -32.03
N MET A 245 -8.33 -2.39 -32.25
CA MET A 245 -8.43 -1.69 -33.53
C MET A 245 -7.76 -2.44 -34.69
N PHE A 246 -6.89 -3.40 -34.38
CA PHE A 246 -6.15 -4.17 -35.37
C PHE A 246 -6.15 -5.68 -35.06
N GLY A 247 -7.30 -6.18 -34.58
CA GLY A 247 -7.48 -7.60 -34.31
C GLY A 247 -7.11 -8.04 -32.90
N GLY A 248 -7.29 -9.33 -32.64
CA GLY A 248 -6.88 -9.94 -31.38
C GLY A 248 -5.35 -9.99 -31.27
N GLY A 249 -4.79 -9.61 -30.12
CA GLY A 249 -3.33 -9.56 -29.99
C GLY A 249 -2.84 -9.01 -28.66
N ILE A 250 -1.53 -8.78 -28.61
CA ILE A 250 -0.84 -8.10 -27.52
C ILE A 250 -0.32 -6.77 -28.06
N TYR A 251 -0.73 -5.68 -27.44
CA TYR A 251 -0.46 -4.33 -27.93
C TYR A 251 0.73 -3.72 -27.20
N PHE A 252 1.70 -3.23 -27.98
CA PHE A 252 2.87 -2.52 -27.50
C PHE A 252 2.96 -1.13 -28.14
N ALA A 253 3.65 -0.20 -27.47
CA ALA A 253 3.91 1.13 -28.00
C ALA A 253 5.39 1.51 -27.91
N LYS A 254 5.88 2.23 -28.91
CA LYS A 254 7.22 2.85 -28.86
C LYS A 254 7.28 3.96 -27.82
N THR A 255 6.19 4.72 -27.64
CA THR A 255 6.14 5.82 -26.68
C THR A 255 5.41 5.40 -25.40
N PRO A 256 5.97 5.70 -24.22
CA PRO A 256 5.36 5.30 -22.94
C PRO A 256 4.01 6.00 -22.71
N ARG A 257 3.82 7.20 -23.28
CA ARG A 257 2.56 7.94 -23.15
C ARG A 257 1.36 7.21 -23.75
N LYS A 258 1.52 6.53 -24.88
CA LYS A 258 0.41 5.75 -25.47
C LYS A 258 -0.01 4.62 -24.53
N SER A 259 0.96 3.98 -23.88
CA SER A 259 0.73 2.91 -22.90
C SER A 259 0.18 3.42 -21.56
N MET A 260 0.51 4.65 -21.14
CA MET A 260 0.06 5.23 -19.86
C MET A 260 -1.46 5.22 -19.68
N ASN A 261 -2.22 5.47 -20.75
CA ASN A 261 -3.68 5.53 -20.70
C ASN A 261 -4.31 4.19 -20.28
N PHE A 262 -3.61 3.08 -20.48
CA PHE A 262 -4.05 1.73 -20.11
C PHE A 262 -3.57 1.30 -18.72
N CYS A 263 -2.65 2.05 -18.12
CA CYS A 263 -2.15 1.75 -16.79
C CYS A 263 -3.14 2.20 -15.70
N THR A 264 -3.90 1.27 -15.14
CA THR A 264 -4.76 1.56 -13.98
C THR A 264 -4.03 1.27 -12.67
N ALA A 265 -4.07 2.24 -11.76
CA ALA A 265 -3.45 2.14 -10.43
C ALA A 265 -4.28 1.21 -9.53
N ARG A 266 -3.62 0.47 -8.63
CA ARG A 266 -4.32 -0.29 -7.57
C ARG A 266 -4.82 0.66 -6.47
N SER A 267 -4.00 1.62 -6.07
CA SER A 267 -4.33 2.67 -5.12
C SER A 267 -3.50 3.93 -5.39
N GLY A 268 -4.10 5.11 -5.20
CA GLY A 268 -3.44 6.39 -5.44
C GLY A 268 -2.98 6.61 -6.90
N ASN A 269 -1.88 7.36 -7.07
CA ASN A 269 -1.40 7.81 -8.38
C ASN A 269 -0.20 7.03 -8.92
N LYS A 270 0.16 5.91 -8.27
CA LYS A 270 1.26 5.05 -8.70
C LYS A 270 0.76 4.05 -9.72
N ARG A 271 1.43 3.99 -10.87
CA ARG A 271 1.05 3.12 -11.99
C ARG A 271 2.22 2.22 -12.36
N VAL A 272 1.88 1.02 -12.83
CA VAL A 272 2.84 0.03 -13.32
C VAL A 272 2.76 -0.03 -14.84
N MET A 273 3.92 -0.08 -15.49
CA MET A 273 4.06 -0.27 -16.92
C MET A 273 5.13 -1.34 -17.17
N LEU A 274 4.90 -2.19 -18.16
CA LEU A 274 5.88 -3.18 -18.58
C LEU A 274 6.71 -2.60 -19.73
N LEU A 275 8.04 -2.66 -19.60
CA LEU A 275 8.99 -2.41 -20.67
C LEU A 275 9.50 -3.76 -21.14
N CYS A 276 9.16 -4.16 -22.35
CA CYS A 276 9.49 -5.50 -22.84
C CYS A 276 10.40 -5.45 -24.05
N ASP A 277 11.34 -6.39 -24.10
CA ASP A 277 12.11 -6.73 -25.29
C ASP A 277 11.21 -7.58 -26.19
N VAL A 278 10.90 -7.09 -27.38
CA VAL A 278 9.93 -7.70 -28.31
C VAL A 278 10.62 -8.04 -29.63
N LEU A 279 10.54 -9.31 -30.03
CA LEU A 279 10.97 -9.76 -31.35
C LEU A 279 9.86 -9.49 -32.36
N MET A 280 10.07 -8.50 -33.24
CA MET A 280 9.07 -8.04 -34.21
C MET A 280 9.19 -8.68 -35.59
N GLY A 281 10.12 -9.62 -35.82
CA GLY A 281 10.25 -10.34 -37.09
C GLY A 281 9.93 -9.50 -38.34
N ASN A 282 9.02 -9.99 -39.17
CA ASN A 282 8.46 -9.24 -40.28
C ASN A 282 7.23 -8.45 -39.85
N SER A 283 7.24 -7.18 -40.22
CA SER A 283 6.30 -6.18 -39.74
C SER A 283 5.42 -5.67 -40.87
N ARG A 284 4.10 -5.63 -40.64
CA ARG A 284 3.15 -5.02 -41.57
C ARG A 284 2.73 -3.65 -41.05
N ILE A 285 2.73 -2.65 -41.94
CA ILE A 285 2.21 -1.31 -41.67
C ILE A 285 0.75 -1.27 -42.07
N ILE A 286 -0.12 -0.93 -41.12
CA ILE A 286 -1.55 -0.76 -41.36
C ILE A 286 -1.94 0.68 -41.02
N LYS A 287 -2.50 1.39 -42.01
CA LYS A 287 -2.84 2.82 -41.89
C LYS A 287 -4.26 3.07 -41.37
N THR A 288 -5.16 2.09 -41.50
CA THR A 288 -6.56 2.18 -41.12
C THR A 288 -6.93 1.09 -40.12
N ALA A 289 -7.96 1.32 -39.31
CA ALA A 289 -8.47 0.31 -38.38
C ALA A 289 -8.91 -0.94 -39.13
N LYS A 290 -8.51 -2.11 -38.64
CA LYS A 290 -8.83 -3.41 -39.22
C LYS A 290 -8.98 -4.46 -38.12
N SER A 291 -10.15 -4.51 -37.48
CA SER A 291 -10.40 -5.30 -36.27
C SER A 291 -10.55 -6.82 -36.51
N ASP A 292 -10.63 -7.24 -37.77
CA ASP A 292 -10.80 -8.62 -38.22
C ASP A 292 -9.47 -9.36 -38.44
N LEU A 293 -8.32 -8.72 -38.14
CA LEU A 293 -7.02 -9.38 -38.24
C LEU A 293 -6.91 -10.54 -37.24
N ASP A 294 -6.53 -11.72 -37.74
CA ASP A 294 -6.33 -12.91 -36.95
C ASP A 294 -4.81 -13.15 -36.76
N PRO A 295 -4.29 -13.08 -35.52
CA PRO A 295 -2.86 -13.26 -35.25
C PRO A 295 -2.34 -14.66 -35.63
N LYS A 296 -3.22 -15.63 -35.93
CA LYS A 296 -2.85 -16.97 -36.41
C LYS A 296 -2.78 -17.07 -37.94
N LYS A 297 -3.45 -16.19 -38.68
CA LYS A 297 -3.64 -16.29 -40.14
C LYS A 297 -2.96 -15.17 -40.91
N ASP A 298 -3.18 -13.94 -40.45
CA ASP A 298 -2.53 -12.75 -41.00
C ASP A 298 -1.07 -12.67 -40.51
#